data_AF-A0A849QXV1-F1
#
_entry.id   AF-A0A849QXV1-F1
#
_cell.length_a   1.000
_cell.length_b   1.000
_cell.length_c   1.000
_cell.angle_alpha   90.00
_cell.angle_beta   90.00
_cell.angle_gamma   90.00
#
_symmetry.space_group_name_H-M   'P 1'
#
loop_
_entity.id
_entity.type
_entity.pdbx_description
1 polymer ?
#
loop_
_entity_poly.entity_id
_entity_poly.type
_entity_poly.pdbx_seq_one_letter_code
_entity_poly.pdbx_strand_id
1 'polypeptide(L)'
;MKKSKSFIQYSEDSFSIRLKIGVNGNVFEKGAINYCGKKYRNNITQWVNNNKEHRDKISKEWRENNPKKMQQCHKDWVKNNKLYVRKYAIQWSIKNKDKIKNYRIKHNTKRNSWGEPEPLNDWFIGSCLHHTHRNGNHKETIFIPKELHTSNRHSYKNKKSMNKINKLAFEWLETQ
;
A
#
# COMPACT_ATOMS: atom_id res chain seq x y z
N MET A 1 -55.25 -11.03 34.89
CA MET A 1 -53.83 -11.35 35.20
C MET A 1 -52.92 -10.76 34.11
N LYS A 2 -52.20 -9.69 34.41
CA LYS A 2 -51.19 -9.09 33.50
C LYS A 2 -49.84 -9.78 33.76
N LYS A 3 -49.27 -10.45 32.75
CA LYS A 3 -47.93 -11.04 32.83
C LYS A 3 -46.89 -9.92 32.90
N SER A 4 -46.09 -9.89 33.96
CA SER A 4 -44.95 -8.99 34.08
C SER A 4 -43.93 -9.31 32.99
N LYS A 5 -43.50 -8.29 32.24
CA LYS A 5 -42.34 -8.41 31.35
C LYS A 5 -41.10 -8.36 32.23
N SER A 6 -40.45 -9.49 32.44
CA SER A 6 -39.11 -9.57 33.01
C SER A 6 -38.13 -8.79 32.12
N PHE A 7 -37.66 -7.65 32.62
CA PHE A 7 -36.49 -6.98 32.06
C PHE A 7 -35.29 -7.88 32.36
N ILE A 8 -34.75 -8.53 31.32
CA ILE A 8 -33.47 -9.23 31.46
C ILE A 8 -32.40 -8.15 31.40
N GLN A 9 -31.91 -7.77 32.58
CA GLN A 9 -30.76 -6.90 32.75
C GLN A 9 -29.52 -7.76 32.46
N TYR A 10 -28.94 -7.60 31.28
CA TYR A 10 -27.71 -8.30 30.91
C TYR A 10 -26.52 -7.53 31.50
N SER A 11 -25.69 -8.22 32.29
CA SER A 11 -24.44 -7.68 32.84
C SER A 11 -23.46 -7.32 31.72
N GLU A 12 -22.67 -6.27 31.94
CA GLU A 12 -21.61 -5.82 31.03
C GLU A 12 -20.62 -6.94 30.67
N ASP A 13 -20.51 -7.96 31.52
CA ASP A 13 -19.68 -9.14 31.29
C ASP A 13 -20.16 -10.05 30.15
N SER A 14 -21.43 -9.98 29.74
CA SER A 14 -21.95 -10.75 28.60
C SER A 14 -21.58 -10.15 27.23
N PHE A 15 -21.11 -8.90 27.20
CA PHE A 15 -20.50 -8.27 26.02
C PHE A 15 -19.07 -8.77 25.75
N SER A 16 -18.50 -9.55 26.69
CA SER A 16 -17.17 -10.14 26.60
C SER A 16 -17.10 -11.47 25.82
N ILE A 17 -18.18 -11.86 25.11
CA ILE A 17 -18.12 -12.96 24.12
C ILE A 17 -17.20 -12.52 22.97
N ARG A 18 -15.90 -12.69 23.24
CA ARG A 18 -14.74 -12.73 22.35
C ARG A 18 -15.02 -12.15 20.97
N LEU A 19 -15.02 -10.82 20.92
CA LEU A 19 -14.48 -10.04 19.81
C LEU A 19 -13.01 -10.45 19.60
N LYS A 20 -12.78 -11.61 18.98
CA LYS A 20 -11.50 -11.95 18.36
C LYS A 20 -11.35 -11.04 17.15
N ILE A 21 -10.88 -9.82 17.44
CA ILE A 21 -10.58 -8.76 16.50
C ILE A 21 -9.59 -9.32 15.45
N GLY A 22 -10.01 -9.24 14.20
CA GLY A 22 -9.40 -9.90 13.07
C GLY A 22 -7.95 -9.48 12.80
N VAL A 23 -7.11 -10.50 12.68
CA VAL A 23 -5.82 -10.50 11.98
C VAL A 23 -6.01 -10.44 10.45
N ASN A 24 -7.24 -10.46 9.94
CA ASN A 24 -7.51 -10.29 8.52
C ASN A 24 -8.77 -9.43 8.36
N GLY A 25 -8.71 -8.46 7.45
CA GLY A 25 -9.87 -7.63 7.10
C GLY A 25 -11.11 -8.49 6.83
N ASN A 26 -12.26 -8.03 7.31
CA ASN A 26 -13.58 -8.64 7.13
C ASN A 26 -13.86 -9.95 7.90
N VAL A 27 -13.71 -9.95 9.23
CA VAL A 27 -14.23 -11.03 10.10
C VAL A 27 -15.27 -10.51 11.10
N PHE A 28 -16.07 -9.51 10.73
CA PHE A 28 -17.29 -9.21 11.51
C PHE A 28 -18.46 -10.12 11.12
N GLU A 29 -18.39 -10.80 9.97
CA GLU A 29 -19.54 -11.53 9.43
C GLU A 29 -19.48 -13.05 9.55
N LYS A 30 -18.33 -13.73 9.57
CA LYS A 30 -18.35 -15.22 9.44
C LYS A 30 -18.35 -16.01 10.76
N GLY A 31 -17.71 -15.50 11.81
CA GLY A 31 -17.60 -16.21 13.08
C GLY A 31 -18.87 -16.18 13.93
N ALA A 32 -19.45 -14.99 14.14
CA ALA A 32 -20.65 -14.80 14.94
C ALA A 32 -21.92 -15.36 14.26
N ILE A 33 -21.97 -15.29 12.93
CA ILE A 33 -23.11 -15.74 12.12
C ILE A 33 -23.22 -17.27 12.13
N ASN A 34 -22.11 -18.03 12.13
CA ASN A 34 -22.19 -19.50 12.10
C ASN A 34 -22.57 -20.13 13.45
N TYR A 35 -22.39 -19.42 14.57
CA TYR A 35 -22.68 -19.95 15.90
C TYR A 35 -24.02 -19.50 16.49
N CYS A 36 -24.59 -18.40 15.97
CA CYS A 36 -25.86 -17.86 16.46
C CYS A 36 -26.98 -18.11 15.43
N GLY A 37 -28.07 -18.75 15.88
CA GLY A 37 -29.20 -19.15 15.03
C GLY A 37 -29.79 -18.01 14.19
N LYS A 38 -30.57 -18.35 13.15
CA LYS A 38 -31.11 -17.44 12.12
C LYS A 38 -31.71 -16.13 12.66
N LYS A 39 -32.33 -16.15 13.85
CA LYS A 39 -32.89 -14.97 14.54
C LYS A 39 -31.82 -13.96 15.00
N TYR A 40 -30.69 -14.43 15.49
CA TYR A 40 -29.58 -13.58 15.93
C TYR A 40 -28.87 -12.90 14.75
N ARG A 41 -28.78 -13.59 13.60
CA ARG A 41 -28.25 -12.99 12.36
C ARG A 41 -29.06 -11.77 11.94
N ASN A 42 -30.39 -11.87 11.97
CA ASN A 42 -31.26 -10.75 11.59
C ASN A 42 -31.09 -9.54 12.52
N ASN A 43 -30.99 -9.78 13.84
CA ASN A 43 -30.80 -8.70 14.81
C ASN A 43 -29.43 -8.02 14.66
N ILE A 44 -28.36 -8.79 14.41
CA ILE A 44 -27.02 -8.24 14.16
C ILE A 44 -27.01 -7.43 12.86
N THR A 45 -27.58 -7.96 11.77
CA THR A 45 -27.67 -7.23 10.50
C THR A 45 -28.47 -5.94 10.63
N GLN A 46 -29.62 -5.97 11.33
CA GLN A 46 -30.40 -4.77 11.62
C GLN A 46 -29.61 -3.76 12.45
N TRP A 47 -28.92 -4.20 13.50
CA TRP A 47 -28.08 -3.31 14.31
C TRP A 47 -26.95 -2.68 13.49
N VAL A 48 -26.25 -3.46 12.66
CA VAL A 48 -25.16 -2.96 11.80
C VAL A 48 -25.69 -1.92 10.80
N ASN A 49 -26.86 -2.15 10.21
CA ASN A 49 -27.48 -1.20 9.28
C ASN A 49 -27.91 0.08 10.01
N ASN A 50 -28.50 -0.05 11.20
CA ASN A 50 -28.97 1.09 12.00
C ASN A 50 -27.82 1.90 12.64
N ASN A 51 -26.63 1.32 12.79
CA ASN A 51 -25.47 1.95 13.43
C ASN A 51 -24.30 2.16 12.47
N LYS A 52 -24.58 2.26 11.17
CA LYS A 52 -23.55 2.42 10.12
C LYS A 52 -22.61 3.59 10.41
N GLU A 53 -23.15 4.76 10.75
CA GLU A 53 -22.36 5.96 11.01
C GLU A 53 -21.43 5.79 12.22
N HIS A 54 -21.94 5.21 13.30
CA HIS A 54 -21.16 4.94 14.51
C HIS A 54 -20.01 3.95 14.23
N ARG A 55 -20.30 2.87 13.49
CA ARG A 55 -19.28 1.90 13.05
C ARG A 55 -18.23 2.55 12.15
N ASP A 56 -18.65 3.36 11.20
CA ASP A 56 -17.74 4.02 10.26
C ASP A 56 -16.84 5.03 11.00
N LYS A 57 -17.37 5.72 12.03
CA LYS A 57 -16.60 6.59 12.93
C LYS A 57 -15.53 5.81 13.70
N ILE A 58 -15.90 4.73 14.40
CA ILE A 58 -14.94 3.89 15.15
C ILE A 58 -13.87 3.31 14.21
N SER A 59 -14.27 2.85 13.02
CA SER A 59 -13.33 2.33 12.02
C SER A 59 -12.37 3.40 11.50
N LYS A 60 -12.84 4.64 11.34
CA LYS A 60 -11.99 5.77 10.99
C LYS A 60 -10.99 6.08 12.11
N GLU A 61 -11.46 6.25 13.34
CA GLU A 61 -10.63 6.51 14.52
C GLU A 61 -9.57 5.42 14.73
N TRP A 62 -9.96 4.15 14.58
CA TRP A 62 -9.01 3.05 14.71
C TRP A 62 -7.91 3.09 13.64
N ARG A 63 -8.27 3.40 12.37
CA ARG A 63 -7.30 3.52 11.27
C ARG A 63 -6.33 4.68 11.48
N GLU A 64 -6.82 5.80 11.96
CA GLU A 64 -6.02 6.99 12.28
C GLU A 64 -5.04 6.70 13.43
N ASN A 65 -5.49 5.98 14.46
CA ASN A 65 -4.67 5.62 15.62
C ASN A 65 -3.73 4.41 15.38
N ASN A 66 -3.93 3.63 14.31
CA ASN A 66 -3.15 2.41 14.03
C ASN A 66 -2.54 2.37 12.61
N PRO A 67 -1.83 3.40 12.15
CA PRO A 67 -1.35 3.50 10.76
C PRO A 67 -0.37 2.38 10.39
N LYS A 68 0.51 1.98 11.33
CA LYS A 68 1.48 0.89 11.11
C LYS A 68 0.78 -0.47 10.93
N LYS A 69 -0.24 -0.76 11.73
CA LYS A 69 -1.03 -2.00 11.60
C LYS A 69 -1.80 -2.01 10.30
N MET A 70 -2.41 -0.88 9.92
CA MET A 70 -3.09 -0.74 8.63
C MET A 70 -2.16 -0.98 7.44
N GLN A 71 -0.95 -0.41 7.48
CA GLN A 71 0.03 -0.64 6.44
C GLN A 71 0.42 -2.12 6.35
N GLN A 72 0.59 -2.80 7.50
CA GLN A 72 0.92 -4.22 7.54
C GLN A 72 -0.22 -5.09 7.02
N CYS A 73 -1.46 -4.88 7.49
CA CYS A 73 -2.64 -5.59 6.98
C CYS A 73 -2.80 -5.41 5.47
N HIS A 74 -2.56 -4.21 4.94
CA HIS A 74 -2.59 -3.97 3.50
C HIS A 74 -1.50 -4.76 2.76
N LYS A 75 -0.25 -4.75 3.27
CA LYS A 75 0.85 -5.55 2.69
C LYS A 75 0.51 -7.03 2.65
N ASP A 76 -0.03 -7.57 3.73
CA ASP A 76 -0.40 -8.98 3.83
C ASP A 76 -1.56 -9.33 2.89
N TRP A 77 -2.57 -8.45 2.81
CA TRP A 77 -3.67 -8.63 1.86
C TRP A 77 -3.18 -8.62 0.41
N VAL A 78 -2.32 -7.67 0.03
CA VAL A 78 -1.72 -7.61 -1.32
C VAL A 78 -0.90 -8.87 -1.61
N LYS A 79 -0.12 -9.34 -0.63
CA LYS A 79 0.70 -10.56 -0.75
C LYS A 79 -0.16 -11.80 -1.00
N ASN A 80 -1.31 -11.90 -0.35
CA ASN A 80 -2.23 -13.04 -0.49
C ASN A 80 -3.15 -12.92 -1.71
N ASN A 81 -3.33 -11.72 -2.28
CA ASN A 81 -4.27 -11.46 -3.38
C ASN A 81 -3.59 -10.93 -4.65
N LYS A 82 -2.33 -11.32 -4.91
CA LYS A 82 -1.51 -10.78 -6.02
C LYS A 82 -2.20 -10.77 -7.38
N LEU A 83 -2.88 -11.87 -7.74
CA LEU A 83 -3.57 -11.98 -9.03
C LEU A 83 -4.74 -11.00 -9.14
N TYR A 84 -5.51 -10.86 -8.06
CA TYR A 84 -6.61 -9.91 -8.00
C TYR A 84 -6.09 -8.48 -8.14
N VAL A 85 -5.06 -8.11 -7.36
CA VAL A 85 -4.42 -6.78 -7.42
C VAL A 85 -3.92 -6.47 -8.84
N ARG A 86 -3.29 -7.45 -9.51
CA ARG A 86 -2.82 -7.29 -10.89
C ARG A 86 -3.98 -7.07 -11.87
N LYS A 87 -5.04 -7.88 -11.80
CA LYS A 87 -6.22 -7.74 -12.66
C LYS A 87 -6.89 -6.38 -12.45
N TYR A 88 -7.06 -5.98 -11.20
CA TYR A 88 -7.63 -4.69 -10.84
C TYR A 88 -6.79 -3.53 -11.37
N ALA A 89 -5.46 -3.58 -11.22
CA ALA A 89 -4.56 -2.56 -11.74
C ALA A 89 -4.66 -2.40 -13.26
N ILE A 90 -4.78 -3.51 -14.00
CA ILE A 90 -4.98 -3.50 -15.46
C ILE A 90 -6.33 -2.84 -15.80
N GLN A 91 -7.42 -3.28 -15.19
CA GLN A 91 -8.76 -2.71 -15.43
C GLN A 91 -8.81 -1.22 -15.09
N TRP A 92 -8.22 -0.84 -13.96
CA TRP A 92 -8.11 0.55 -13.54
C TRP A 92 -7.34 1.37 -14.57
N SER A 93 -6.23 0.84 -15.12
CA SER A 93 -5.44 1.54 -16.12
C SER A 93 -6.18 1.75 -17.44
N ILE A 94 -6.98 0.77 -17.85
CA ILE A 94 -7.82 0.86 -19.05
C ILE A 94 -8.94 1.89 -18.83
N LYS A 95 -9.57 1.89 -17.66
CA LYS A 95 -10.64 2.83 -17.32
C LYS A 95 -10.15 4.26 -17.12
N ASN A 96 -8.91 4.46 -16.68
CA ASN A 96 -8.35 5.76 -16.31
C ASN A 96 -7.18 6.17 -17.21
N LYS A 97 -7.26 5.87 -18.53
CA LYS A 97 -6.20 6.16 -19.50
C LYS A 97 -5.75 7.63 -19.45
N ASP A 98 -6.69 8.57 -19.37
CA ASP A 98 -6.36 10.01 -19.33
C ASP A 98 -5.64 10.42 -18.05
N LYS A 99 -6.00 9.83 -16.90
CA LYS A 99 -5.26 10.07 -15.64
C LYS A 99 -3.84 9.56 -15.74
N ILE A 100 -3.62 8.40 -16.34
CA ILE A 100 -2.28 7.86 -16.58
C ILE A 100 -1.50 8.76 -17.55
N LYS A 101 -2.15 9.22 -18.62
CA LYS A 101 -1.55 10.15 -19.58
C LYS A 101 -1.11 11.44 -18.88
N ASN A 102 -1.99 12.05 -18.09
CA ASN A 102 -1.70 13.27 -17.34
C ASN A 102 -0.59 13.06 -16.30
N TYR A 103 -0.58 11.90 -15.62
CA TYR A 103 0.51 11.54 -14.71
C TYR A 103 1.85 11.45 -15.44
N ARG A 104 1.89 10.83 -16.63
CA ARG A 104 3.09 10.74 -17.48
C ARG A 104 3.55 12.12 -17.95
N ILE A 105 2.62 12.96 -18.40
CA ILE A 105 2.93 14.35 -18.79
C ILE A 105 3.55 15.09 -17.61
N LYS A 106 2.89 15.10 -16.45
CA LYS A 106 3.41 15.76 -15.24
C LYS A 106 4.80 15.25 -14.84
N HIS A 107 5.00 13.93 -14.90
CA HIS A 107 6.29 13.31 -14.60
C HIS A 107 7.38 13.75 -15.60
N ASN A 108 7.06 13.76 -16.90
CA ASN A 108 7.99 14.19 -17.94
C ASN A 108 8.29 15.68 -17.85
N THR A 109 7.29 16.53 -17.62
CA THR A 109 7.47 17.97 -17.39
C THR A 109 8.40 18.20 -16.20
N LYS A 110 8.19 17.49 -15.09
CA LYS A 110 9.08 17.57 -13.91
C LYS A 110 10.50 17.10 -14.22
N ARG A 111 10.66 16.06 -15.04
CA ARG A 111 11.97 15.59 -15.46
C ARG A 111 12.67 16.61 -16.37
N ASN A 112 11.94 17.20 -17.31
CA ASN A 112 12.48 18.23 -18.21
C ASN A 112 12.87 19.50 -17.44
N SER A 113 12.17 19.82 -16.34
CA SER A 113 12.54 20.95 -15.48
C SER A 113 13.82 20.71 -14.66
N TRP A 114 14.42 19.52 -14.70
CA TRP A 114 15.71 19.28 -14.05
C TRP A 114 16.87 19.96 -14.79
N GLY A 115 16.68 20.33 -16.06
CA GLY A 115 17.72 20.96 -16.89
C GLY A 115 18.59 19.93 -17.62
N GLU A 116 19.68 20.43 -18.21
CA GLU A 116 20.63 19.58 -18.93
C GLU A 116 21.42 18.69 -17.96
N PRO A 117 21.66 17.41 -18.31
CA PRO A 117 22.52 16.53 -17.52
C PRO A 117 23.96 17.05 -17.46
N GLU A 118 24.56 16.99 -16.28
CA GLU A 118 25.95 17.32 -16.00
C GLU A 118 26.70 16.01 -15.72
N PRO A 119 27.34 15.39 -16.74
CA PRO A 119 28.04 14.13 -16.57
C PRO A 119 29.35 14.33 -15.81
N LEU A 120 29.60 13.48 -14.81
CA LEU A 120 30.81 13.50 -13.97
C LEU A 120 32.02 12.82 -14.62
N ASN A 121 31.80 12.09 -15.70
CA ASN A 121 32.83 11.42 -16.50
C ASN A 121 32.43 11.38 -17.96
N ASP A 122 33.37 11.06 -18.83
CA ASP A 122 33.11 10.92 -20.26
C ASP A 122 32.34 9.62 -20.58
N TRP A 123 31.63 9.67 -21.70
CA TRP A 123 30.99 8.48 -22.25
C TRP A 123 32.03 7.46 -22.69
N PHE A 124 31.75 6.17 -22.46
CA PHE A 124 32.55 5.06 -22.98
C PHE A 124 31.68 3.93 -23.54
N ILE A 125 32.28 3.07 -24.36
CA ILE A 125 31.59 1.92 -24.95
C ILE A 125 31.08 0.97 -23.85
N GLY A 126 29.80 0.59 -23.94
CA GLY A 126 29.17 -0.23 -22.91
C GLY A 126 28.64 0.55 -21.70
N SER A 127 28.79 1.88 -21.68
CA SER A 127 28.21 2.72 -20.63
C SER A 127 26.73 3.07 -20.85
N CYS A 128 26.08 3.58 -19.79
CA CYS A 128 24.81 4.27 -19.85
C CYS A 128 24.73 5.39 -18.80
N LEU A 129 23.97 6.43 -19.12
CA LEU A 129 23.78 7.60 -18.26
C LEU A 129 22.90 7.28 -17.05
N HIS A 130 23.43 7.47 -15.85
CA HIS A 130 22.74 7.27 -14.57
C HIS A 130 22.60 8.60 -13.82
N HIS A 131 21.40 8.92 -13.32
CA HIS A 131 21.17 10.14 -12.52
C HIS A 131 21.45 9.82 -11.04
N THR A 132 22.32 10.61 -10.39
CA THR A 132 22.73 10.34 -9.00
C THR A 132 21.66 10.75 -7.99
N HIS A 133 20.85 11.78 -8.28
CA HIS A 133 19.86 12.34 -7.35
C HIS A 133 20.46 12.75 -5.98
N ARG A 134 21.78 12.99 -5.92
CA ARG A 134 22.49 13.27 -4.67
C ARG A 134 22.09 14.65 -4.16
N ASN A 135 21.72 14.74 -2.88
CA ASN A 135 21.30 16.00 -2.24
C ASN A 135 20.18 16.76 -2.99
N GLY A 136 19.34 16.05 -3.74
CA GLY A 136 18.29 16.66 -4.56
C GLY A 136 18.79 17.29 -5.87
N ASN A 137 20.09 17.19 -6.19
CA ASN A 137 20.59 17.55 -7.51
C ASN A 137 20.17 16.48 -8.53
N HIS A 138 19.33 16.89 -9.46
CA HIS A 138 18.79 16.03 -10.51
C HIS A 138 19.59 16.10 -11.82
N LYS A 139 20.57 17.02 -11.93
CA LYS A 139 21.41 17.20 -13.10
C LYS A 139 22.66 16.32 -13.08
N GLU A 140 23.21 16.09 -11.89
CA GLU A 140 24.39 15.22 -11.71
C GLU A 140 24.11 13.83 -12.29
N THR A 141 24.91 13.49 -13.30
CA THR A 141 24.85 12.19 -13.96
C THR A 141 26.22 11.55 -14.05
N ILE A 142 26.26 10.24 -14.23
CA ILE A 142 27.50 9.49 -14.38
C ILE A 142 27.27 8.42 -15.45
N PHE A 143 28.22 8.28 -16.37
CA PHE A 143 28.26 7.13 -17.28
C PHE A 143 28.85 5.95 -16.51
N ILE A 144 28.07 4.89 -16.37
CA ILE A 144 28.47 3.64 -15.70
C ILE A 144 28.28 2.45 -16.62
N PRO A 145 28.99 1.32 -16.40
CA PRO A 145 28.73 0.08 -17.11
C PRO A 145 27.25 -0.29 -17.10
N LYS A 146 26.71 -0.69 -18.26
CA LYS A 146 25.29 -1.08 -18.41
C LYS A 146 24.88 -2.18 -17.43
N GLU A 147 25.79 -3.04 -17.04
CA GLU A 147 25.60 -4.14 -16.08
C GLU A 147 25.26 -3.60 -14.68
N LEU A 148 25.85 -2.47 -14.28
CA LEU A 148 25.55 -1.80 -13.00
C LEU A 148 24.16 -1.16 -13.03
N HIS A 149 23.79 -0.53 -14.16
CA HIS A 149 22.51 0.16 -14.31
C HIS A 149 21.31 -0.77 -14.55
N THR A 150 21.49 -1.85 -15.32
CA THR A 150 20.45 -2.86 -15.64
C THR A 150 19.98 -3.67 -14.43
N SER A 151 20.72 -3.59 -13.31
CA SER A 151 20.26 -4.09 -12.02
C SER A 151 18.88 -3.54 -11.60
N ASN A 152 18.40 -2.45 -12.22
CA ASN A 152 17.07 -1.87 -12.00
C ASN A 152 15.87 -2.70 -12.49
N ARG A 153 15.97 -3.47 -13.59
CA ARG A 153 14.84 -4.36 -13.98
C ARG A 153 14.70 -5.54 -13.00
N HIS A 154 15.77 -5.87 -12.28
CA HIS A 154 15.81 -6.86 -11.20
C HIS A 154 15.72 -6.25 -9.78
N SER A 155 15.82 -4.92 -9.64
CA SER A 155 15.77 -4.21 -8.36
C SER A 155 14.39 -4.29 -7.71
N TYR A 156 13.30 -4.31 -8.50
CA TYR A 156 11.97 -4.52 -7.95
C TYR A 156 11.83 -5.87 -7.22
N LYS A 157 12.61 -6.87 -7.63
CA LYS A 157 12.66 -8.21 -7.00
C LYS A 157 13.64 -8.28 -5.83
N ASN A 158 14.74 -7.52 -5.88
CA ASN A 158 15.88 -7.59 -4.93
C ASN A 158 16.04 -6.37 -4.01
N LYS A 159 15.12 -5.39 -4.05
CA LYS A 159 15.15 -4.13 -3.28
C LYS A 159 16.51 -3.40 -3.31
N LYS A 160 17.24 -3.43 -4.43
CA LYS A 160 18.49 -2.67 -4.56
C LYS A 160 18.12 -1.18 -4.73
N SER A 161 18.24 -0.40 -3.65
CA SER A 161 17.89 1.02 -3.64
C SER A 161 18.80 1.83 -4.57
N MET A 162 18.28 2.95 -5.10
CA MET A 162 19.05 3.94 -5.88
C MET A 162 20.38 4.30 -5.20
N ASN A 163 20.37 4.38 -3.86
CA ASN A 163 21.56 4.66 -3.04
C ASN A 163 22.67 3.61 -3.21
N LYS A 164 22.34 2.33 -3.36
CA LYS A 164 23.35 1.28 -3.59
C LYS A 164 23.97 1.40 -4.97
N ILE A 165 23.18 1.77 -5.98
CA ILE A 165 23.69 2.01 -7.35
C ILE A 165 24.59 3.24 -7.34
N ASN A 166 24.16 4.33 -6.69
CA ASN A 166 25.00 5.52 -6.52
C ASN A 166 26.33 5.17 -5.85
N LYS A 167 26.29 4.42 -4.73
CA LYS A 167 27.50 3.98 -4.04
C LYS A 167 28.45 3.21 -4.96
N LEU A 168 27.95 2.19 -5.66
CA LEU A 168 28.75 1.40 -6.61
C LEU A 168 29.26 2.23 -7.80
N ALA A 169 28.49 3.20 -8.26
CA ALA A 169 28.86 4.09 -9.35
C ALA A 169 30.04 4.99 -8.96
N PHE A 170 30.02 5.55 -7.75
CA PHE A 170 31.12 6.36 -7.22
C PHE A 170 32.35 5.50 -6.90
N GLU A 171 32.18 4.33 -6.27
CA GLU A 171 33.29 3.39 -6.05
C GLU A 171 33.96 2.98 -7.38
N TRP A 172 33.17 2.73 -8.42
CA TRP A 172 33.71 2.43 -9.75
C TRP A 172 34.49 3.61 -10.33
N LEU A 173 33.97 4.84 -10.19
CA LEU A 173 34.61 6.05 -10.67
C LEU A 173 35.96 6.32 -9.99
N GLU A 174 36.06 6.05 -8.68
CA GLU A 174 37.31 6.19 -7.91
C GLU A 174 38.39 5.15 -8.30
N THR A 175 38.01 4.08 -9.01
CA THR A 175 38.94 3.04 -9.47
C THR A 175 39.40 3.20 -10.92
N GLN A 176 38.94 4.25 -11.62
CA GLN A 176 39.41 4.61 -12.96
C GLN A 176 40.67 5.47 -12.88
#